data_AF-A0A4Q5X3Y6-F1
#
_entry.id   AF-A0A4Q5X3Y6-F1
#
_cell.length_a   1.000
_cell.length_b   1.000
_cell.length_c   1.000
_cell.angle_alpha   90.00
_cell.angle_beta   90.00
_cell.angle_gamma   90.00
#
_symmetry.space_group_name_H-M   'P 1'
#
loop_
_entity.id
_entity.type
_entity.pdbx_description
1 polymer ?
#
loop_
_entity_poly.entity_id
_entity_poly.type
_entity_poly.pdbx_seq_one_letter_code
_entity_poly.pdbx_strand_id
1 'polypeptide(L)'
;MSEISAEERQRLAESLAEAMRASGEAEQASGLAQAQAARQAAEIEGLLEGGERLALRGRDLRASVQELRDTLERGRLSTLNAALEGARLGEVAGKALLAMTEEVRSALGRSADVLDEHATRVAELERERERLLLALGPLADAARAVSSEVARAAERSRAQRDALAGLGLTLRQELGVDPELGGLLSRASREAQGLMETLAALEARGAAAEAQVLRDQVAALTKARAEEP
;
A
#
# COMPACT_ATOMS: atom_id res chain seq x y z
N MET A 1 5.36 -38.57 -45.27
CA MET A 1 5.78 -37.62 -44.24
C MET A 1 6.04 -36.30 -44.94
N SER A 2 5.22 -35.28 -44.69
CA SER A 2 5.41 -33.95 -45.29
C SER A 2 6.65 -33.31 -44.66
N GLU A 3 7.71 -33.10 -45.43
CA GLU A 3 8.86 -32.34 -44.96
C GLU A 3 8.44 -30.89 -44.74
N ILE A 4 8.44 -30.45 -43.47
CA ILE A 4 8.18 -29.05 -43.12
C ILE A 4 9.26 -28.20 -43.77
N SER A 5 8.84 -27.23 -44.59
CA SER A 5 9.75 -26.35 -45.33
C SER A 5 10.59 -25.51 -44.37
N ALA A 6 11.78 -25.09 -44.79
CA ALA A 6 12.65 -24.25 -43.97
C ALA A 6 11.96 -22.94 -43.54
N GLU A 7 11.12 -22.37 -44.40
CA GLU A 7 10.32 -21.18 -44.09
C GLU A 7 9.28 -21.42 -42.99
N GLU A 8 8.61 -22.58 -42.98
CA GLU A 8 7.65 -22.92 -41.93
C GLU A 8 8.34 -23.14 -40.58
N ARG A 9 9.55 -23.74 -40.57
CA ARG A 9 10.36 -23.88 -39.35
C ARG A 9 10.77 -22.52 -38.78
N GLN A 10 11.19 -21.60 -39.65
CA GLN A 10 11.55 -20.24 -39.25
C GLN A 10 10.35 -19.48 -38.67
N ARG A 11 9.19 -19.55 -39.33
CA ARG A 11 7.95 -18.92 -38.82
C ARG A 11 7.52 -19.46 -37.46
N LEU A 12 7.61 -20.79 -37.27
CA LEU A 12 7.29 -21.41 -35.97
C LEU A 12 8.27 -21.00 -34.87
N ALA A 13 9.57 -20.91 -35.18
CA ALA A 13 10.58 -20.45 -34.24
C ALA A 13 10.37 -18.98 -33.83
N GLU A 14 10.07 -18.10 -34.79
CA GLU A 14 9.77 -16.69 -34.55
C GLU A 14 8.50 -16.51 -33.71
N SER A 15 7.42 -17.23 -34.05
CA SER A 15 6.17 -17.20 -33.29
C SER A 15 6.34 -17.69 -31.84
N LEU A 16 7.13 -18.74 -31.62
CA LEU A 16 7.44 -19.23 -30.28
C LEU A 16 8.27 -18.21 -29.49
N ALA A 17 9.28 -17.59 -30.12
CA ALA A 17 10.12 -16.59 -29.47
C ALA A 17 9.29 -15.35 -29.07
N GLU A 18 8.37 -14.92 -29.92
CA GLU A 18 7.42 -13.85 -29.60
C GLU A 18 6.48 -14.23 -28.45
N ALA A 19 5.91 -15.45 -28.48
CA ALA A 19 5.06 -15.95 -27.40
C ALA A 19 5.79 -16.04 -26.05
N MET A 20 7.06 -16.50 -26.05
CA MET A 20 7.90 -16.54 -24.84
C MET A 20 8.21 -15.13 -24.31
N ARG A 21 8.48 -14.16 -25.19
CA ARG A 21 8.70 -12.76 -24.79
C ARG A 21 7.45 -12.15 -24.16
N ALA A 22 6.31 -12.27 -24.85
CA ALA A 22 5.02 -11.79 -24.34
C ALA A 22 4.64 -12.46 -23.01
N SER A 23 4.94 -13.76 -22.85
CA SER A 23 4.72 -14.47 -21.59
C SER A 23 5.62 -13.96 -20.46
N GLY A 24 6.87 -13.58 -20.76
CA GLY A 24 7.77 -12.98 -19.77
C GLY A 24 7.31 -11.59 -19.31
N GLU A 25 6.87 -10.75 -20.25
CA GLU A 25 6.29 -9.44 -19.97
C GLU A 25 5.01 -9.55 -19.12
N ALA A 26 4.13 -10.51 -19.44
CA ALA A 26 2.91 -10.79 -18.68
C ALA A 26 3.21 -11.25 -17.24
N GLU A 27 4.26 -12.05 -17.04
CA GLU A 27 4.67 -12.48 -15.70
C GLU A 27 5.21 -11.29 -14.87
N GLN A 28 6.03 -10.43 -15.48
CA GLN A 28 6.53 -9.23 -14.81
C GLN A 28 5.38 -8.29 -14.42
N ALA A 29 4.44 -8.05 -15.34
CA ALA A 29 3.24 -7.25 -15.07
C ALA A 29 2.39 -7.86 -13.94
N SER A 30 2.23 -9.19 -13.94
CA SER A 30 1.49 -9.91 -12.88
C SER A 30 2.18 -9.78 -11.52
N GLY A 31 3.51 -9.85 -11.46
CA GLY A 31 4.29 -9.65 -10.24
C GLY A 31 4.12 -8.23 -9.66
N LEU A 32 4.14 -7.21 -10.52
CA LEU A 32 3.88 -5.82 -10.13
C LEU A 32 2.44 -5.64 -9.61
N ALA A 33 1.45 -6.18 -10.32
CA ALA A 33 0.05 -6.14 -9.91
C ALA A 33 -0.16 -6.83 -8.55
N GLN A 34 0.50 -7.96 -8.31
CA GLN A 34 0.42 -8.69 -7.04
C GLN A 34 0.97 -7.85 -5.89
N ALA A 35 2.14 -7.24 -6.07
CA ALA A 35 2.74 -6.37 -5.06
C ALA A 35 1.89 -5.13 -4.77
N GLN A 36 1.24 -4.55 -5.78
CA GLN A 36 0.33 -3.42 -5.61
C GLN A 36 -0.96 -3.81 -4.89
N ALA A 37 -1.59 -4.92 -5.29
CA ALA A 37 -2.80 -5.44 -4.65
C ALA A 37 -2.56 -5.77 -3.18
N ALA A 38 -1.42 -6.40 -2.85
CA ALA A 38 -1.06 -6.70 -1.46
C ALA A 38 -0.88 -5.43 -0.61
N ARG A 39 -0.23 -4.38 -1.16
CA ARG A 39 -0.08 -3.09 -0.47
C ARG A 39 -1.43 -2.43 -0.21
N GLN A 40 -2.30 -2.39 -1.21
CA GLN A 40 -3.64 -1.81 -1.07
C GLN A 40 -4.49 -2.56 -0.04
N ALA A 41 -4.44 -3.90 -0.04
CA ALA A 41 -5.13 -4.70 0.97
C ALA A 41 -4.63 -4.39 2.38
N ALA A 42 -3.30 -4.32 2.58
CA ALA A 42 -2.71 -4.00 3.88
C ALA A 42 -3.04 -2.57 4.35
N GLU A 43 -3.07 -1.59 3.44
CA GLU A 43 -3.50 -0.22 3.76
C GLU A 43 -4.96 -0.18 4.23
N ILE A 44 -5.86 -0.87 3.53
CA ILE A 44 -7.29 -0.94 3.89
C ILE A 44 -7.48 -1.64 5.24
N GLU A 45 -6.77 -2.75 5.49
CA GLU A 45 -6.82 -3.44 6.78
C GLU A 45 -6.29 -2.53 7.91
N GLY A 46 -5.19 -1.81 7.67
CA GLY A 46 -4.67 -0.83 8.62
C GLY A 46 -5.66 0.30 8.93
N LEU A 47 -6.45 0.75 7.94
CA LEU A 47 -7.52 1.73 8.14
C LEU A 47 -8.68 1.16 8.97
N LEU A 48 -9.09 -0.09 8.73
CA LEU A 48 -10.11 -0.77 9.53
C LEU A 48 -9.68 -0.90 10.99
N GLU A 49 -8.46 -1.38 11.25
CA GLU A 49 -7.89 -1.46 12.60
C GLU A 49 -7.73 -0.07 13.25
N GLY A 50 -7.39 0.95 12.46
CA GLY A 50 -7.39 2.34 12.89
C GLY A 50 -8.77 2.80 13.35
N GLY A 51 -9.82 2.48 12.59
CA GLY A 51 -11.21 2.77 12.94
C GLY A 51 -11.66 2.09 14.23
N GLU A 52 -11.28 0.83 14.46
CA GLU A 52 -11.58 0.13 15.73
C GLU A 52 -10.87 0.77 16.93
N ARG A 53 -9.59 1.14 16.78
CA ARG A 53 -8.85 1.86 17.83
C ARG A 53 -9.46 3.23 18.14
N LEU A 54 -10.00 3.93 17.13
CA LEU A 54 -10.71 5.19 17.33
C LEU A 54 -11.99 5.01 18.15
N ALA A 55 -12.70 3.88 18.02
CA ALA A 55 -13.87 3.62 18.87
C ALA A 55 -13.50 3.48 20.35
N LEU A 56 -12.40 2.78 20.65
CA LEU A 56 -11.92 2.66 22.03
C LEU A 56 -11.59 4.04 22.61
N ARG A 57 -10.84 4.86 21.87
CA ARG A 57 -10.52 6.24 22.28
C ARG A 57 -11.76 7.12 22.42
N GLY A 58 -12.76 6.97 21.56
CA GLY A 58 -14.03 7.68 21.66
C GLY A 58 -14.79 7.37 22.94
N ARG A 59 -14.82 6.09 23.35
CA ARG A 59 -15.39 5.65 24.64
C ARG A 59 -14.65 6.25 25.83
N ASP A 60 -13.32 6.23 25.80
CA ASP A 60 -12.49 6.82 26.86
C ASP A 60 -12.74 8.33 26.99
N LEU A 61 -12.79 9.05 25.85
CA LEU A 61 -13.10 10.48 25.82
C LEU A 61 -14.50 10.78 26.38
N ARG A 62 -15.51 9.98 26.02
CA ARG A 62 -16.87 10.12 26.59
C ARG A 62 -16.87 9.92 28.10
N ALA A 63 -16.14 8.92 28.60
CA ALA A 63 -16.01 8.69 30.03
C ALA A 63 -15.35 9.89 30.74
N SER A 64 -14.26 10.43 30.18
CA SER A 64 -13.60 11.62 30.73
C SER A 64 -14.49 12.86 30.72
N VAL A 65 -15.27 13.08 29.65
CA VAL A 65 -16.24 14.19 29.58
C VAL A 65 -17.31 14.05 30.68
N GLN A 66 -17.80 12.83 30.91
CA GLN A 66 -18.78 12.57 31.97
C GLN A 66 -18.18 12.84 33.36
N GLU A 67 -16.95 12.38 33.63
CA GLU A 67 -16.27 12.62 34.90
C GLU A 67 -16.04 14.12 35.17
N LEU A 68 -15.67 14.88 34.13
CA LEU A 68 -15.54 16.33 34.23
C LEU A 68 -16.88 17.00 34.50
N ARG A 69 -17.96 16.56 33.85
CA ARG A 69 -19.32 17.06 34.09
C ARG A 69 -19.74 16.85 35.54
N ASP A 70 -19.53 15.66 36.08
CA ASP A 70 -19.82 15.34 37.48
C ASP A 70 -19.00 16.21 38.44
N THR A 71 -17.75 16.50 38.07
CA THR A 71 -16.87 17.39 38.84
C THR A 71 -17.35 18.84 38.83
N LEU A 72 -17.78 19.36 37.68
CA LEU A 72 -18.39 20.70 37.60
C LEU A 72 -19.66 20.79 38.42
N GLU A 73 -20.51 19.75 38.40
CA GLU A 73 -21.75 19.73 39.18
C GLU A 73 -21.47 19.73 40.69
N ARG A 74 -20.49 18.95 41.16
CA ARG A 74 -19.99 19.04 42.54
C ARG A 74 -19.46 20.44 42.87
N GLY A 75 -18.74 21.06 41.94
CA GLY A 75 -18.27 22.45 42.08
C GLY A 75 -19.42 23.45 42.22
N ARG A 76 -20.51 23.27 41.46
CA ARG A 76 -21.71 24.13 41.54
C ARG A 76 -22.39 24.01 42.90
N LEU A 77 -22.54 22.79 43.41
CA LEU A 77 -23.09 22.54 44.75
C LEU A 77 -22.22 23.14 45.86
N SER A 78 -20.90 23.00 45.76
CA SER A 78 -19.96 23.62 46.69
C SER A 78 -20.06 25.15 46.68
N THR A 79 -20.14 25.74 45.48
CA THR A 79 -20.29 27.19 45.29
C THR A 79 -21.62 27.69 45.85
N LEU A 80 -22.70 26.94 45.66
CA LEU A 80 -24.01 27.24 46.25
C LEU A 80 -23.97 27.22 47.78
N ASN A 81 -23.33 26.22 48.39
CA ASN A 81 -23.17 26.15 49.84
C ASN A 81 -22.36 27.33 50.37
N ALA A 82 -21.29 27.72 49.68
CA ALA A 82 -20.51 28.92 50.03
C ALA A 82 -21.33 30.20 49.90
N ALA A 83 -22.19 30.33 48.89
CA ALA A 83 -23.08 31.48 48.72
C ALA A 83 -24.12 31.56 49.86
N LEU A 84 -24.70 30.42 50.27
CA LEU A 84 -25.64 30.35 51.40
C LEU A 84 -24.97 30.75 52.72
N GLU A 85 -23.71 30.35 52.94
CA GLU A 85 -22.95 30.77 54.11
C GLU A 85 -22.55 32.25 54.02
N GLY A 86 -22.23 32.76 52.83
CA GLY A 86 -22.02 34.18 52.56
C GLY A 86 -23.24 35.03 52.90
N ALA A 87 -24.45 34.54 52.61
CA ALA A 87 -25.68 35.22 52.99
C ALA A 87 -25.91 35.26 54.51
N ARG A 88 -25.28 34.36 55.28
CA ARG A 88 -25.30 34.36 56.76
C ARG A 88 -24.24 35.26 57.37
N LEU A 89 -23.12 35.43 56.69
CA LEU A 89 -22.04 36.32 57.09
C LEU A 89 -22.49 37.77 56.90
N GLY A 90 -22.25 38.63 57.89
CA GLY A 90 -22.66 40.04 57.87
C GLY A 90 -22.11 40.86 56.68
N GLU A 91 -22.52 42.12 56.58
CA GLU A 91 -22.48 42.90 55.32
C GLU A 91 -21.15 42.89 54.55
N VAL A 92 -19.99 43.04 55.20
CA VAL A 92 -18.72 43.22 54.48
C VAL A 92 -18.18 41.88 53.96
N ALA A 93 -18.11 40.87 54.81
CA ALA A 93 -17.58 39.55 54.44
C ALA A 93 -18.55 38.77 53.56
N GLY A 94 -19.86 38.87 53.83
CA GLY A 94 -20.90 38.19 53.05
C GLY A 94 -20.99 38.71 51.62
N LYS A 95 -20.94 40.04 51.41
CA LYS A 95 -20.98 40.63 50.06
C LYS A 95 -19.79 40.19 49.19
N ALA A 96 -18.58 40.15 49.76
CA ALA A 96 -17.41 39.69 49.03
C ALA A 96 -17.51 38.20 48.64
N LEU A 97 -17.96 37.34 49.57
CA LEU A 97 -18.13 35.91 49.30
C LEU A 97 -19.22 35.65 48.25
N LEU A 98 -20.33 36.41 48.29
CA LEU A 98 -21.39 36.33 47.29
C LEU A 98 -20.89 36.72 45.89
N ALA A 99 -20.08 37.78 45.78
CA ALA A 99 -19.50 38.18 44.50
C ALA A 99 -18.56 37.11 43.93
N MET A 100 -17.66 36.56 44.76
CA MET A 100 -16.75 35.49 44.35
C MET A 100 -17.50 34.22 43.92
N THR A 101 -18.52 33.82 44.69
CA THR A 101 -19.31 32.63 44.37
C THR A 101 -20.13 32.81 43.08
N GLU A 102 -20.58 34.02 42.77
CA GLU A 102 -21.24 34.31 41.49
C GLU A 102 -20.28 34.19 40.30
N GLU A 103 -19.07 34.71 40.42
CA GLU A 103 -18.03 34.56 39.38
C GLU A 103 -17.67 33.10 39.14
N VAL A 104 -17.47 32.33 40.22
CA VAL A 104 -17.19 30.88 40.14
C VAL A 104 -18.37 30.13 39.52
N ARG A 105 -19.61 30.44 39.93
CA ARG A 105 -20.83 29.83 39.36
C ARG A 105 -20.94 30.12 37.86
N SER A 106 -20.66 31.35 37.45
CA SER A 106 -20.63 31.78 36.06
C SER A 106 -19.55 31.03 35.25
N ALA A 107 -18.34 30.85 35.82
CA ALA A 107 -17.27 30.08 35.20
C ALA A 107 -17.62 28.59 35.06
N LEU A 108 -18.18 27.97 36.11
CA LEU A 108 -18.67 26.59 36.07
C LEU A 108 -19.84 26.41 35.08
N GLY A 109 -20.66 27.46 34.90
CA GLY A 109 -21.65 27.58 33.84
C GLY A 109 -21.01 27.39 32.46
N ARG A 110 -20.12 28.31 32.10
CA ARG A 110 -19.42 28.31 30.81
C ARG A 110 -18.64 27.02 30.56
N SER A 111 -17.97 26.47 31.59
CA SER A 111 -17.23 25.22 31.46
C SER A 111 -18.14 24.03 31.13
N ALA A 112 -19.37 24.00 31.66
CA ALA A 112 -20.32 22.95 31.34
C ALA A 112 -20.82 23.07 29.90
N ASP A 113 -21.09 24.30 29.43
CA ASP A 113 -21.51 24.55 28.05
C ASP A 113 -20.43 24.08 27.05
N VAL A 114 -19.16 24.36 27.36
CA VAL A 114 -18.00 23.88 26.57
C VAL A 114 -17.89 22.35 26.60
N LEU A 115 -18.14 21.72 27.75
CA LEU A 115 -18.15 20.25 27.84
C LEU A 115 -19.29 19.63 27.02
N ASP A 116 -20.48 20.24 26.99
CA ASP A 116 -21.61 19.77 26.19
C ASP A 116 -21.31 19.90 24.68
N GLU A 117 -20.62 20.96 24.26
CA GLU A 117 -20.11 21.10 22.90
C GLU A 117 -19.09 20.00 22.56
N HIS A 118 -18.13 19.74 23.45
CA HIS A 118 -17.17 18.65 23.27
C HIS A 118 -17.83 17.28 23.20
N ALA A 119 -18.83 17.01 24.04
CA ALA A 119 -19.60 15.76 24.00
C ALA A 119 -20.27 15.58 22.62
N THR A 120 -20.85 16.66 22.08
CA THR A 120 -21.47 16.67 20.76
C THR A 120 -20.45 16.37 19.66
N ARG A 121 -19.29 17.03 19.68
CA ARG A 121 -18.20 16.78 18.71
C ARG A 121 -17.68 15.35 18.78
N VAL A 122 -17.56 14.76 19.98
CA VAL A 122 -17.17 13.35 20.14
C VAL A 122 -18.21 12.43 19.51
N ALA A 123 -19.50 12.68 19.73
CA ALA A 123 -20.56 11.89 19.10
C ALA A 123 -20.58 12.01 17.57
N GLU A 124 -20.27 13.19 17.03
CA GLU A 124 -20.13 13.40 15.58
C GLU A 124 -18.96 12.61 14.99
N LEU A 125 -17.80 12.64 15.66
CA LEU A 125 -16.62 11.86 15.27
C LEU A 125 -16.91 10.35 15.28
N GLU A 126 -17.69 9.86 16.24
CA GLU A 126 -18.08 8.45 16.29
C GLU A 126 -18.99 8.05 15.13
N ARG A 127 -19.94 8.91 14.76
CA ARG A 127 -20.80 8.69 13.58
C ARG A 127 -20.01 8.76 12.28
N GLU A 128 -19.03 9.65 12.18
CA GLU A 128 -18.12 9.72 11.03
C GLU A 128 -17.25 8.46 10.93
N ARG A 129 -16.68 8.00 12.05
CA ARG A 129 -15.94 6.73 12.14
C ARG A 129 -16.79 5.55 11.67
N GLU A 130 -18.04 5.44 12.13
CA GLU A 130 -18.95 4.37 11.72
C GLU A 130 -19.25 4.41 10.21
N ARG A 131 -19.49 5.60 9.65
CA ARG A 131 -19.67 5.77 8.20
C ARG A 131 -18.43 5.35 7.42
N LEU A 132 -17.24 5.71 7.89
CA LEU A 132 -15.98 5.30 7.27
C LEU A 132 -15.79 3.78 7.31
N LEU A 133 -16.09 3.12 8.44
CA LEU A 133 -16.00 1.66 8.53
C LEU A 133 -16.99 0.94 7.61
N LEU A 134 -18.22 1.46 7.49
CA LEU A 134 -19.21 0.93 6.55
C LEU A 134 -18.75 1.07 5.10
N ALA A 135 -18.02 2.13 4.75
CA ALA A 135 -17.44 2.31 3.42
C ALA A 135 -16.18 1.45 3.20
N LEU A 136 -15.37 1.24 4.23
CA LEU A 136 -14.13 0.45 4.16
C LEU A 136 -14.39 -1.06 4.06
N GLY A 137 -15.48 -1.57 4.64
CA GLY A 137 -15.81 -3.00 4.56
C GLY A 137 -15.86 -3.54 3.12
N PRO A 138 -16.70 -2.96 2.24
CA PRO A 138 -16.76 -3.35 0.82
C PRO A 138 -15.43 -3.17 0.09
N LEU A 139 -14.65 -2.14 0.44
CA LEU A 139 -13.32 -1.93 -0.15
C LEU A 139 -12.34 -3.03 0.25
N ALA A 140 -12.39 -3.49 1.50
CA ALA A 140 -11.57 -4.61 1.96
C ALA A 140 -11.93 -5.91 1.24
N ASP A 141 -13.23 -6.17 1.07
CA ASP A 141 -13.70 -7.35 0.32
C ASP A 141 -13.30 -7.29 -1.15
N ALA A 142 -13.42 -6.11 -1.78
CA ALA A 142 -12.95 -5.89 -3.15
C ALA A 142 -11.43 -6.07 -3.27
N ALA A 143 -10.64 -5.56 -2.32
CA ALA A 143 -9.19 -5.72 -2.31
C ALA A 143 -8.77 -7.19 -2.18
N ARG A 144 -9.45 -7.97 -1.34
CA ARG A 144 -9.23 -9.42 -1.22
C ARG A 144 -9.60 -10.16 -2.50
N ALA A 145 -10.71 -9.78 -3.14
CA ALA A 145 -11.12 -10.35 -4.42
C ALA A 145 -10.07 -10.08 -5.51
N VAL A 146 -9.62 -8.83 -5.65
CA VAL A 146 -8.55 -8.45 -6.59
C VAL A 146 -7.26 -9.22 -6.28
N SER A 147 -6.85 -9.31 -5.02
CA SER A 147 -5.66 -10.07 -4.63
C SER A 147 -5.78 -11.56 -5.01
N SER A 148 -6.97 -12.16 -4.88
CA SER A 148 -7.23 -13.54 -5.27
C SER A 148 -7.19 -13.72 -6.79
N GLU A 149 -7.79 -12.80 -7.55
CA GLU A 149 -7.78 -12.82 -9.00
C GLU A 149 -6.38 -12.64 -9.57
N VAL A 150 -5.60 -11.71 -9.02
CA VAL A 150 -4.20 -11.48 -9.41
C VAL A 150 -3.34 -12.71 -9.09
N ALA A 151 -3.53 -13.36 -7.95
CA ALA A 151 -2.82 -14.58 -7.61
C ALA A 151 -3.13 -15.72 -8.62
N ARG A 152 -4.42 -15.89 -8.98
CA ARG A 152 -4.83 -16.87 -10.01
C ARG A 152 -4.28 -16.52 -11.39
N ALA A 153 -4.25 -15.25 -11.76
CA ALA A 153 -3.68 -14.80 -13.02
C ALA A 153 -2.17 -15.06 -13.09
N ALA A 154 -1.44 -14.79 -12.00
CA ALA A 154 -0.01 -15.08 -11.89
C ALA A 154 0.28 -16.59 -12.00
N GLU A 155 -0.53 -17.44 -11.37
CA GLU A 155 -0.41 -18.90 -11.48
C GLU A 155 -0.64 -19.39 -12.91
N ARG A 156 -1.68 -18.87 -13.60
CA ARG A 156 -1.92 -19.17 -15.02
C ARG A 156 -0.79 -18.70 -15.92
N SER A 157 -0.24 -17.51 -15.65
CA SER A 157 0.90 -16.96 -16.41
C SER A 157 2.14 -17.85 -16.27
N ARG A 158 2.42 -18.37 -15.07
CA ARG A 158 3.52 -19.32 -14.84
C ARG A 158 3.28 -20.63 -15.55
N ALA A 159 2.09 -21.22 -15.43
CA ALA A 159 1.74 -22.46 -16.12
C ALA A 159 1.83 -22.31 -17.66
N GLN A 160 1.41 -21.17 -18.21
CA GLN A 160 1.57 -20.87 -19.64
C GLN A 160 3.04 -20.76 -20.04
N ARG A 161 3.87 -20.09 -19.24
CA ARG A 161 5.31 -20.00 -19.47
C ARG A 161 5.98 -21.37 -19.47
N ASP A 162 5.64 -22.22 -18.51
CA ASP A 162 6.18 -23.58 -18.40
C ASP A 162 5.74 -24.44 -19.60
N ALA A 163 4.49 -24.32 -20.04
CA ALA A 163 3.99 -24.99 -21.23
C ALA A 163 4.70 -24.52 -22.51
N LEU A 164 4.92 -23.20 -22.68
CA LEU A 164 5.68 -22.65 -23.82
C LEU A 164 7.14 -23.10 -23.79
N ALA A 165 7.76 -23.16 -22.61
CA ALA A 165 9.11 -23.67 -22.45
C ALA A 165 9.20 -25.16 -22.84
N GLY A 166 8.22 -25.97 -22.41
CA GLY A 166 8.08 -27.37 -22.80
C GLY A 166 7.92 -27.56 -24.31
N LEU A 167 6.99 -26.82 -24.93
CA LEU A 167 6.81 -26.83 -26.38
C LEU A 167 8.09 -26.43 -27.12
N GLY A 168 8.82 -25.45 -26.60
CA GLY A 168 10.10 -25.04 -27.17
C GLY A 168 11.20 -26.09 -27.07
N LEU A 169 11.15 -26.98 -26.06
CA LEU A 169 12.05 -28.13 -25.98
C LEU A 169 11.66 -29.21 -26.99
N THR A 170 10.37 -29.54 -27.09
CA THR A 170 9.87 -30.53 -28.05
C THR A 170 10.13 -30.10 -29.50
N LEU A 171 9.87 -28.84 -29.85
CA LEU A 171 10.16 -28.31 -31.18
C LEU A 171 11.66 -28.37 -31.51
N ARG A 172 12.54 -28.12 -30.54
CA ARG A 172 13.98 -28.27 -30.76
C ARG A 172 14.39 -29.72 -31.01
N GLN A 173 13.82 -30.66 -30.26
CA GLN A 173 14.08 -32.10 -30.42
C GLN A 173 13.60 -32.61 -31.79
N GLU A 174 12.37 -32.26 -32.19
CA GLU A 174 11.76 -32.71 -33.45
C GLU A 174 12.39 -32.07 -34.69
N LEU A 175 12.86 -30.81 -34.58
CA LEU A 175 13.47 -30.09 -35.70
C LEU A 175 14.97 -30.37 -35.88
N GLY A 176 15.58 -31.18 -34.99
CA GLY A 176 17.01 -31.50 -35.03
C GLY A 176 17.92 -30.29 -34.80
N VAL A 177 17.42 -29.26 -34.12
CA VAL A 177 18.20 -28.06 -33.81
C VAL A 177 19.15 -28.42 -32.67
N ASP A 178 20.45 -28.27 -32.90
CA ASP A 178 21.51 -28.61 -31.95
C ASP A 178 21.23 -27.95 -30.57
N PRO A 179 20.96 -28.77 -29.52
CA PRO A 179 20.55 -28.28 -28.21
C PRO A 179 21.64 -27.48 -27.50
N GLU A 180 22.92 -27.74 -27.81
CA GLU A 180 24.03 -26.99 -27.24
C GLU A 180 24.08 -25.58 -27.81
N LEU A 181 23.93 -25.44 -29.13
CA LEU A 181 23.89 -24.14 -29.82
C LEU A 181 22.69 -23.29 -29.37
N GLY A 182 21.50 -23.87 -29.25
CA GLY A 182 20.32 -23.16 -28.75
C GLY A 182 20.45 -22.74 -27.28
N GLY A 183 21.06 -23.59 -26.44
CA GLY A 183 21.37 -23.27 -25.05
C GLY A 183 22.38 -22.15 -24.91
N LEU A 184 23.45 -22.17 -25.71
CA LEU A 184 24.48 -21.14 -25.76
C LEU A 184 23.93 -19.81 -26.28
N LEU A 185 23.11 -19.81 -27.34
CA LEU A 185 22.47 -18.60 -27.86
C LEU A 185 21.50 -17.97 -26.85
N SER A 186 20.69 -18.79 -26.16
CA SER A 186 19.78 -18.29 -25.13
C SER A 186 20.52 -17.74 -23.90
N ARG A 187 21.66 -18.33 -23.54
CA ARG A 187 22.51 -17.86 -22.45
C ARG A 187 23.20 -16.54 -22.82
N ALA A 188 23.80 -16.48 -24.02
CA ALA A 188 24.39 -15.26 -24.57
C ALA A 188 23.36 -14.12 -24.74
N SER A 189 22.13 -14.43 -25.17
CA SER A 189 21.06 -13.43 -25.29
C SER A 189 20.63 -12.86 -23.93
N ARG A 190 20.57 -13.69 -22.87
CA ARG A 190 20.26 -13.22 -21.51
C ARG A 190 21.39 -12.38 -20.93
N GLU A 191 22.63 -12.78 -21.16
CA GLU A 191 23.81 -12.00 -20.75
C GLU A 191 23.85 -10.65 -21.48
N ALA A 192 23.54 -10.62 -22.78
CA ALA A 192 23.43 -9.39 -23.55
C ALA A 192 22.30 -8.47 -23.05
N GLN A 193 21.13 -9.02 -22.72
CA GLN A 193 20.04 -8.25 -22.10
C GLN A 193 20.44 -7.69 -20.73
N GLY A 194 21.06 -8.51 -19.87
CA GLY A 194 21.58 -8.05 -18.57
C GLY A 194 22.59 -6.92 -18.72
N LEU A 195 23.51 -7.01 -19.67
CA LEU A 195 24.46 -5.91 -19.96
C LEU A 195 23.74 -4.62 -20.42
N MET A 196 22.71 -4.73 -21.27
CA MET A 196 21.92 -3.58 -21.70
C MET A 196 21.13 -2.94 -20.55
N GLU A 197 20.54 -3.73 -19.66
CA GLU A 197 19.86 -3.24 -18.46
C GLU A 197 20.84 -2.55 -17.49
N THR A 198 22.06 -3.10 -17.37
CA THR A 198 23.11 -2.51 -16.52
C THR A 198 23.61 -1.18 -17.09
N LEU A 199 23.76 -1.08 -18.43
CA LEU A 199 24.05 0.18 -19.12
C LEU A 199 22.96 1.23 -18.90
N ALA A 200 21.69 0.85 -19.09
CA ALA A 200 20.56 1.75 -18.86
C ALA A 200 20.50 2.25 -17.41
N ALA A 201 20.80 1.37 -16.43
CA ALA A 201 20.86 1.74 -15.02
C ALA A 201 22.03 2.68 -14.67
N LEU A 202 23.20 2.51 -15.31
CA LEU A 202 24.36 3.40 -15.14
C LEU A 202 24.11 4.78 -15.74
N GLU A 203 23.50 4.85 -16.92
CA GLU A 203 23.12 6.10 -17.58
C GLU A 203 22.07 6.87 -16.76
N ALA A 204 21.05 6.18 -16.25
CA ALA A 204 20.03 6.78 -15.38
C ALA A 204 20.62 7.35 -14.07
N ARG A 205 21.78 6.85 -13.63
CA ARG A 205 22.52 7.32 -12.45
C ARG A 205 23.58 8.38 -12.75
N GLY A 206 23.73 8.79 -14.01
CA GLY A 206 24.71 9.81 -14.42
C GLY A 206 26.17 9.33 -14.48
N ALA A 207 26.41 8.01 -14.40
CA ALA A 207 27.74 7.39 -14.51
C ALA A 207 28.15 7.20 -15.98
N ALA A 208 28.28 8.32 -16.71
CA ALA A 208 28.51 8.33 -18.15
C ALA A 208 29.88 7.79 -18.57
N ALA A 209 30.91 7.96 -17.73
CA ALA A 209 32.25 7.47 -18.01
C ALA A 209 32.30 5.93 -17.89
N GLU A 210 31.67 5.37 -16.86
CA GLU A 210 31.57 3.93 -16.63
C GLU A 210 30.70 3.23 -17.68
N ALA A 211 29.61 3.88 -18.10
CA ALA A 211 28.78 3.41 -19.21
C ALA A 211 29.58 3.38 -20.53
N GLN A 212 30.41 4.40 -20.80
CA GLN A 212 31.23 4.44 -22.01
C GLN A 212 32.32 3.35 -22.01
N VAL A 213 32.99 3.11 -20.88
CA VAL A 213 33.97 2.01 -20.74
C VAL A 213 33.31 0.65 -21.00
N LEU A 214 32.10 0.43 -20.48
CA LEU A 214 31.37 -0.82 -20.69
C LEU A 214 30.95 -1.00 -22.16
N ARG A 215 30.54 0.08 -22.85
CA ARG A 215 30.27 0.05 -24.30
C ARG A 215 31.50 -0.29 -25.11
N ASP A 216 32.65 0.33 -24.81
CA ASP A 216 33.89 0.10 -25.53
C ASP A 216 34.38 -1.36 -25.35
N GLN A 217 34.18 -1.94 -24.16
CA GLN A 217 34.47 -3.35 -23.88
C GLN A 217 33.53 -4.31 -24.64
N VAL A 218 32.23 -4.02 -24.70
CA VAL A 218 31.27 -4.81 -25.49
C VAL A 218 31.57 -4.70 -26.99
N ALA A 219 31.96 -3.52 -27.47
CA ALA A 219 32.39 -3.29 -28.85
C ALA A 219 33.68 -4.05 -29.20
N ALA A 220 34.65 -4.11 -28.28
CA ALA A 220 35.88 -4.88 -28.46
C ALA A 220 35.60 -6.39 -28.51
N LEU A 221 34.72 -6.91 -27.64
CA LEU A 221 34.33 -8.33 -27.63
C LEU A 221 33.56 -8.74 -28.88
N THR A 222 32.66 -7.87 -29.39
CA THR A 222 31.94 -8.12 -30.64
C THR A 222 32.85 -8.08 -31.87
N LYS A 223 33.86 -7.19 -31.88
CA LYS A 223 34.87 -7.14 -32.94
C LYS A 223 35.81 -8.35 -32.93
N ALA A 224 36.31 -8.74 -31.76
CA ALA A 224 37.18 -9.92 -31.61
C ALA A 224 36.50 -11.22 -32.08
N ARG A 225 35.19 -11.34 -31.83
CA ARG A 225 34.38 -12.48 -32.28
C ARG A 225 34.12 -12.48 -33.79
N ALA A 226 34.14 -11.33 -34.46
CA ALA A 226 33.97 -11.23 -35.91
C ALA A 226 35.27 -11.55 -36.69
N GLU A 227 36.41 -11.64 -36.01
CA GLU A 227 37.74 -11.89 -36.59
C GLU A 227 38.24 -13.34 -36.34
N GLU A 228 37.49 -14.18 -35.62
CA GLU A 228 37.74 -15.64 -35.51
C GLU A 228 37.15 -16.38 -36.75
N PRO A 229 37.97 -17.06 -37.58
CA PRO A 229 37.52 -17.78 -38.78
C PRO A 229 36.77 -19.10 -38.49
#